data_AF-A0A933EFZ1-F1
#
_entry.id   AF-A0A933EFZ1-F1
#
_cell.length_a   1.000
_cell.length_b   1.000
_cell.length_c   1.000
_cell.angle_alpha   90.00
_cell.angle_beta   90.00
_cell.angle_gamma   90.00
#
_symmetry.space_group_name_H-M   'P 1'
#
loop_
_entity.id
_entity.type
_entity.pdbx_description
1 polymer ?
#
loop_
_entity_poly.entity_id
_entity_poly.type
_entity_poly.pdbx_seq_one_letter_code
_entity_poly.pdbx_strand_id
1 'polypeptide(L)'
;MWRNLRRLAILLLLSTLLGLPPPGAGAYAAEAGGGNWTIMTTSLTSRALVDVWGSGPDDVFAASGDTLFHYDGNAWSAVSGAPTGIGRIWGSGPGDIFAIKGPNFLFHYDGNAWSQPFHSEYLADHLSDIWGSGPSDVFALGTFFGQLFHYDGSAWSQTSTGTGRELYAIWGSGPSDVFAVGHRATIMRYDGSSWSQIDTGFLGYDLPDFNAVWGSSSSDVFIVGYYGTILHYNGSAWSQMDSGTSQTLNSVWGSGLDDVFAVGNGGTILRYNGSTWSAMSSGTTRELNAVWGGSPNDVFAVGERKIILHYDGSAWHTMSDATSSGWLFDVWGSGPDDVFAVGTAGLILHYNGSAWSQMSSGVAGDLGVNGVWGSGPGDVFAVGQLGTILLYNGSAWSTMSSPNWQTLNSVWGSGPNDVFAVGLDGTILHYDGNAWSQPFHSEYLADHLSDIWGSGPNDVFAVGLNGTILHYDGSTWRTMSSPASGWLSDVWGSGPSFFAVGEGSAVLHYGPSVSIVGDVNGDGMVDMLDLAAVAAAFNTAPPSNPDADVNQDGIVNIFDLALVGLSFGQRLP
;
A
#
# COMPACT_ATOMS: atom_id res chain seq x y z
N MET A 1 -37.47 -12.60 25.85
CA MET A 1 -38.75 -12.05 25.34
C MET A 1 -39.51 -11.16 26.33
N TRP A 2 -39.75 -11.59 27.58
CA TRP A 2 -40.52 -10.80 28.56
C TRP A 2 -39.85 -9.48 29.04
N ARG A 3 -38.53 -9.32 28.85
CA ARG A 3 -37.79 -8.06 29.14
C ARG A 3 -38.01 -6.97 28.09
N ASN A 4 -38.19 -7.32 26.82
CA ASN A 4 -38.35 -6.35 25.71
C ASN A 4 -39.79 -5.83 25.60
N LEU A 5 -40.78 -6.67 25.95
CA LEU A 5 -42.19 -6.26 26.00
C LEU A 5 -42.47 -5.25 27.13
N ARG A 6 -41.72 -5.29 28.23
CA ARG A 6 -41.80 -4.26 29.29
C ARG A 6 -41.25 -2.91 28.85
N ARG A 7 -40.18 -2.87 28.03
CA ARG A 7 -39.62 -1.63 27.48
C ARG A 7 -40.56 -0.96 26.49
N LEU A 8 -41.16 -1.72 25.58
CA LEU A 8 -42.09 -1.19 24.58
C LEU A 8 -43.39 -0.65 25.22
N ALA A 9 -43.88 -1.31 26.27
CA ALA A 9 -45.07 -0.85 27.00
C ALA A 9 -44.82 0.44 27.80
N ILE A 10 -43.61 0.63 28.35
CA ILE A 10 -43.22 1.86 29.05
C ILE A 10 -43.11 3.03 28.04
N LEU A 11 -42.55 2.78 26.84
CA LEU A 11 -42.42 3.78 25.77
C LEU A 11 -43.78 4.30 25.22
N LEU A 12 -44.76 3.41 25.05
CA LEU A 12 -46.10 3.77 24.59
C LEU A 12 -46.95 4.49 25.65
N LEU A 13 -46.71 4.21 26.93
CA LEU A 13 -47.35 4.91 28.06
C LEU A 13 -46.80 6.32 28.26
N LEU A 14 -45.53 6.58 27.90
CA LEU A 14 -44.91 7.90 27.99
C LEU A 14 -45.32 8.82 26.84
N SER A 15 -45.45 8.33 25.60
CA SER A 15 -45.86 9.16 24.45
C SER A 15 -47.30 9.68 24.56
N THR A 16 -48.19 8.91 25.18
CA THR A 16 -49.60 9.28 25.37
C THR A 16 -49.83 10.23 26.55
N LEU A 17 -48.97 10.23 27.57
CA LEU A 17 -49.03 11.19 28.68
C LEU A 17 -48.39 12.55 28.38
N LEU A 18 -47.51 12.64 27.38
CA LEU A 18 -46.62 13.79 27.16
C LEU A 18 -46.85 14.53 25.83
N GLY A 19 -47.82 14.11 25.00
CA GLY A 19 -48.19 14.84 23.77
C GLY A 19 -47.10 14.88 22.69
N LEU A 20 -46.11 13.97 22.73
CA LEU A 20 -45.03 13.91 21.75
C LEU A 20 -45.39 12.98 20.58
N PRO A 21 -45.05 13.34 19.33
CA PRO A 21 -45.34 12.52 18.16
C PRO A 21 -44.48 11.24 18.15
N PRO A 22 -44.98 10.10 17.64
CA PRO A 22 -44.24 8.84 17.63
C PRO A 22 -43.04 8.90 16.68
N PRO A 23 -41.95 8.14 16.93
CA PRO A 23 -40.77 8.20 16.09
C PRO A 23 -41.07 7.57 14.72
N GLY A 24 -41.07 8.41 13.69
CA GLY A 24 -41.22 8.02 12.29
C GLY A 24 -39.88 7.72 11.66
N ALA A 25 -39.83 6.60 10.91
CA ALA A 25 -38.75 6.27 9.99
C ALA A 25 -38.68 7.33 8.88
N GLY A 26 -37.59 8.10 8.84
CA GLY A 26 -37.35 9.04 7.75
C GLY A 26 -36.40 10.17 8.13
N ALA A 27 -35.09 9.89 8.15
CA ALA A 27 -34.04 10.89 7.94
C ALA A 27 -32.69 10.20 7.68
N TYR A 28 -32.47 9.70 6.46
CA TYR A 28 -31.11 9.58 5.89
C TYR A 28 -31.20 10.00 4.42
N ALA A 29 -31.17 11.31 4.22
CA ALA A 29 -30.71 11.90 2.97
C ALA A 29 -29.84 13.09 3.41
N ALA A 30 -28.56 12.82 3.67
CA ALA A 30 -27.52 13.84 3.74
C ALA A 30 -26.59 13.59 2.54
N GLU A 31 -26.31 14.67 1.82
CA GLU A 31 -25.55 14.72 0.57
C GLU A 31 -24.12 14.20 0.74
N ALA A 32 -23.60 13.53 -0.29
CA ALA A 32 -22.19 13.20 -0.41
C ALA A 32 -21.39 14.44 -0.86
N GLY A 33 -20.43 14.88 -0.04
CA GLY A 33 -19.41 15.90 -0.38
C GLY A 33 -19.03 16.84 0.78
N GLY A 34 -17.95 16.56 1.54
CA GLY A 34 -17.43 17.50 2.55
C GLY A 34 -16.44 17.00 3.64
N GLY A 35 -15.42 16.18 3.33
CA GLY A 35 -14.40 15.73 4.32
C GLY A 35 -13.17 16.66 4.43
N ASN A 36 -12.52 16.74 5.60
CA ASN A 36 -11.26 17.48 5.81
C ASN A 36 -10.14 16.53 6.23
N TRP A 37 -8.95 16.72 5.66
CA TRP A 37 -7.77 16.07 6.24
C TRP A 37 -7.48 16.77 7.52
N THR A 38 -7.60 15.97 8.56
CA THR A 38 -7.17 16.38 9.86
C THR A 38 -5.78 15.82 9.99
N ILE A 39 -4.89 16.72 10.40
CA ILE A 39 -4.01 16.29 11.44
C ILE A 39 -4.93 15.79 12.51
N MET A 40 -5.02 14.48 12.49
CA MET A 40 -5.60 13.82 13.59
C MET A 40 -4.68 14.01 14.80
N THR A 41 -3.40 14.33 14.55
CA THR A 41 -2.39 14.63 15.58
C THR A 41 -1.04 15.21 15.06
N THR A 42 -0.72 16.44 15.48
CA THR A 42 0.55 17.15 15.20
C THR A 42 1.45 16.79 16.35
N SER A 43 2.72 16.49 16.11
CA SER A 43 3.66 16.07 17.16
C SER A 43 3.33 14.73 17.79
N LEU A 44 2.70 13.85 17.03
CA LEU A 44 2.80 12.42 17.28
C LEU A 44 4.23 12.01 17.61
N THR A 45 5.21 12.56 16.87
CA THR A 45 6.62 12.46 17.22
C THR A 45 7.52 13.54 16.58
N SER A 46 8.86 13.37 16.62
CA SER A 46 9.89 14.25 16.09
C SER A 46 10.57 13.75 14.80
N ARG A 47 10.14 12.60 14.23
CA ARG A 47 10.71 11.97 13.03
C ARG A 47 9.69 11.57 11.97
N ALA A 48 10.18 11.37 10.74
CA ALA A 48 9.35 10.97 9.62
C ALA A 48 8.67 9.63 9.82
N LEU A 49 7.38 9.62 9.51
CA LEU A 49 6.68 8.41 9.13
C LEU A 49 7.08 7.99 7.72
N VAL A 50 7.09 6.69 7.43
CA VAL A 50 7.83 6.09 6.32
C VAL A 50 7.09 4.98 5.60
N ASP A 51 5.96 4.50 6.14
CA ASP A 51 5.13 3.41 5.60
C ASP A 51 3.73 3.44 6.25
N VAL A 52 2.71 3.01 5.51
CA VAL A 52 1.30 3.04 5.91
C VAL A 52 0.57 1.79 5.44
N TRP A 53 -0.28 1.26 6.31
CA TRP A 53 -1.11 0.10 5.97
C TRP A 53 -2.39 0.10 6.80
N GLY A 54 -3.48 -0.39 6.21
CA GLY A 54 -4.72 -0.58 6.95
C GLY A 54 -5.52 -1.80 6.52
N SER A 55 -6.48 -2.17 7.36
CA SER A 55 -7.44 -3.24 7.04
C SER A 55 -8.79 -2.69 6.59
N GLY A 56 -9.04 -1.43 6.91
CA GLY A 56 -10.28 -0.74 6.64
C GLY A 56 -10.23 0.73 7.03
N PRO A 57 -11.34 1.45 6.81
CA PRO A 57 -11.39 2.90 6.96
C PRO A 57 -11.24 3.43 8.39
N ASP A 58 -11.73 2.70 9.38
CA ASP A 58 -11.66 3.07 10.80
C ASP A 58 -10.50 2.39 11.51
N ASP A 59 -9.52 1.99 10.69
CA ASP A 59 -8.51 1.07 11.15
C ASP A 59 -7.24 1.10 10.32
N VAL A 60 -6.34 2.01 10.69
CA VAL A 60 -5.10 2.21 9.95
C VAL A 60 -3.93 2.56 10.84
N PHE A 61 -2.76 2.19 10.32
CA PHE A 61 -1.51 2.24 11.00
C PHE A 61 -0.46 2.96 10.19
N ALA A 62 0.41 3.64 10.92
CA ALA A 62 1.42 4.50 10.35
C ALA A 62 2.74 4.39 11.12
N ALA A 63 3.80 4.12 10.37
CA ALA A 63 5.14 3.84 10.88
C ALA A 63 6.04 5.04 10.83
N SER A 64 6.78 5.34 11.92
CA SER A 64 7.86 6.34 11.88
C SER A 64 9.14 5.92 12.53
N GLY A 65 10.19 6.62 12.11
CA GLY A 65 11.52 6.62 12.71
C GLY A 65 11.55 6.92 14.22
N ASP A 66 10.42 7.27 14.86
CA ASP A 66 10.31 7.47 16.31
C ASP A 66 9.11 6.79 17.01
N THR A 67 8.02 6.35 16.37
CA THR A 67 7.00 5.40 16.92
C THR A 67 5.90 4.96 15.91
N LEU A 68 5.06 3.95 16.24
CA LEU A 68 3.85 3.57 15.46
C LEU A 68 2.63 4.30 16.02
N PHE A 69 1.70 4.61 15.12
CA PHE A 69 0.41 5.19 15.45
C PHE A 69 -0.71 4.36 14.85
N HIS A 70 -1.82 4.30 15.58
CA HIS A 70 -3.04 3.60 15.18
C HIS A 70 -4.18 4.58 15.24
N TYR A 71 -5.08 4.36 14.31
CA TYR A 71 -6.34 5.02 14.26
C TYR A 71 -7.48 4.03 14.33
N ASP A 72 -8.38 4.25 15.29
CA ASP A 72 -9.52 3.39 15.62
C ASP A 72 -10.87 3.93 15.11
N GLY A 73 -10.84 4.89 14.18
CA GLY A 73 -12.03 5.65 13.78
C GLY A 73 -12.35 6.85 14.69
N ASN A 74 -11.74 6.94 15.89
CA ASN A 74 -11.96 8.05 16.84
C ASN A 74 -10.72 8.93 17.05
N ALA A 75 -9.56 8.36 17.38
CA ALA A 75 -8.38 9.12 17.74
C ALA A 75 -7.09 8.41 17.35
N TRP A 76 -6.15 9.19 16.84
CA TRP A 76 -4.78 8.69 16.70
C TRP A 76 -4.15 8.69 18.07
N SER A 77 -3.90 7.49 18.55
CA SER A 77 -3.02 7.30 19.67
C SER A 77 -1.71 6.79 19.13
N ALA A 78 -0.63 7.39 19.66
CA ALA A 78 0.60 6.61 19.74
C ALA A 78 0.19 5.28 20.33
N VAL A 79 0.31 4.22 19.54
CA VAL A 79 -0.21 2.92 19.93
C VAL A 79 0.48 2.59 21.23
N SER A 80 -0.27 2.42 22.33
CA SER A 80 0.31 2.59 23.66
C SER A 80 1.46 1.62 23.90
N GLY A 81 2.65 2.18 24.09
CA GLY A 81 3.89 1.40 24.20
C GLY A 81 4.55 1.04 22.87
N ALA A 82 4.16 1.66 21.77
CA ALA A 82 4.78 1.49 20.47
C ALA A 82 6.26 1.86 20.50
N PRO A 83 7.04 1.21 19.67
CA PRO A 83 8.47 1.35 19.70
C PRO A 83 8.95 2.39 18.71
N THR A 84 10.10 3.00 18.98
CA THR A 84 10.58 4.07 18.11
C THR A 84 11.07 3.58 16.74
N GLY A 85 11.58 4.36 15.80
CA GLY A 85 12.34 3.82 14.66
C GLY A 85 11.65 2.95 13.59
N ILE A 86 10.33 2.74 13.57
CA ILE A 86 9.64 1.87 12.59
C ILE A 86 9.84 2.32 11.13
N GLY A 87 10.27 1.39 10.27
CA GLY A 87 10.62 1.52 8.86
C GLY A 87 9.65 0.86 7.86
N ARG A 88 9.01 -0.24 8.25
CA ARG A 88 8.04 -0.97 7.42
C ARG A 88 6.93 -1.58 8.25
N ILE A 89 5.71 -1.67 7.71
CA ILE A 89 4.57 -2.27 8.36
C ILE A 89 3.73 -3.14 7.42
N TRP A 90 3.08 -4.13 8.03
CA TRP A 90 2.06 -4.94 7.40
C TRP A 90 1.02 -5.26 8.45
N GLY A 91 -0.22 -5.50 8.04
CA GLY A 91 -1.27 -5.92 8.94
C GLY A 91 -2.21 -6.92 8.31
N SER A 92 -3.02 -7.54 9.17
CA SER A 92 -4.09 -8.43 8.73
C SER A 92 -5.48 -7.93 9.14
N GLY A 93 -5.54 -6.94 10.04
CA GLY A 93 -6.78 -6.48 10.65
C GLY A 93 -6.58 -5.39 11.71
N PRO A 94 -7.67 -4.94 12.37
CA PRO A 94 -7.65 -3.74 13.21
C PRO A 94 -6.99 -3.75 14.57
N GLY A 95 -6.91 -4.93 15.15
CA GLY A 95 -6.15 -5.11 16.36
C GLY A 95 -4.85 -5.82 16.05
N ASP A 96 -4.29 -5.69 14.85
CA ASP A 96 -3.35 -6.70 14.42
C ASP A 96 -2.32 -6.25 13.39
N ILE A 97 -1.17 -5.79 13.91
CA ILE A 97 -0.15 -5.09 13.12
C ILE A 97 1.25 -5.47 13.49
N PHE A 98 2.09 -5.44 12.47
CA PHE A 98 3.44 -5.92 12.49
C PHE A 98 4.35 -4.84 11.94
N ALA A 99 5.46 -4.62 12.64
CA ALA A 99 6.28 -3.46 12.42
C ALA A 99 7.75 -3.77 12.57
N ILE A 100 8.52 -3.41 11.54
CA ILE A 100 9.98 -3.40 11.50
C ILE A 100 10.48 -2.04 11.99
N LYS A 101 11.38 -1.98 12.98
CA LYS A 101 12.04 -0.78 13.52
C LYS A 101 13.54 -0.80 13.41
N GLY A 102 14.07 0.35 13.02
CA GLY A 102 15.48 0.59 12.84
C GLY A 102 16.00 -0.50 11.94
N PRO A 103 17.24 -0.92 12.16
CA PRO A 103 17.76 -1.94 11.29
C PRO A 103 17.30 -3.33 11.84
N ASN A 104 16.85 -3.52 13.09
CA ASN A 104 16.75 -4.88 13.68
C ASN A 104 15.68 -5.15 14.78
N PHE A 105 14.67 -4.29 14.96
CA PHE A 105 13.64 -4.48 15.98
C PHE A 105 12.25 -4.80 15.40
N LEU A 106 11.51 -5.69 16.05
CA LEU A 106 10.23 -6.20 15.58
C LEU A 106 9.15 -6.22 16.64
N PHE A 107 7.96 -5.89 16.17
CA PHE A 107 6.87 -5.48 17.04
C PHE A 107 5.54 -5.88 16.48
N HIS A 108 4.72 -6.40 17.38
CA HIS A 108 3.36 -6.77 17.09
C HIS A 108 2.43 -6.06 18.05
N TYR A 109 1.36 -5.56 17.48
CA TYR A 109 0.28 -4.93 18.17
C TYR A 109 -0.97 -5.81 18.06
N ASP A 110 -1.48 -6.25 19.20
CA ASP A 110 -2.63 -7.17 19.34
C ASP A 110 -3.96 -6.46 19.59
N GLY A 111 -4.00 -5.15 19.35
CA GLY A 111 -5.16 -4.32 19.58
C GLY A 111 -5.32 -3.83 21.02
N ASN A 112 -4.49 -4.30 21.96
CA ASN A 112 -4.50 -3.83 23.35
C ASN A 112 -3.14 -3.32 23.80
N ALA A 113 -2.05 -3.95 23.36
CA ALA A 113 -0.69 -3.54 23.73
C ALA A 113 0.34 -4.01 22.69
N TRP A 114 1.54 -3.43 22.75
CA TRP A 114 2.67 -3.98 22.03
C TRP A 114 3.27 -5.15 22.76
N SER A 115 3.62 -6.15 21.97
CA SER A 115 4.63 -7.10 22.39
C SER A 115 5.86 -6.33 22.89
N GLN A 116 6.47 -6.81 23.98
CA GLN A 116 7.82 -6.37 24.35
C GLN A 116 8.74 -6.42 23.12
N PRO A 117 9.67 -5.46 22.94
CA PRO A 117 10.50 -5.36 21.75
C PRO A 117 11.20 -6.67 21.53
N PHE A 118 10.79 -7.32 20.46
CA PHE A 118 11.65 -8.32 19.93
C PHE A 118 12.78 -7.58 19.23
N HIS A 119 13.88 -7.45 19.92
CA HIS A 119 15.09 -6.90 19.34
C HIS A 119 15.96 -8.08 18.96
N SER A 120 16.50 -8.07 17.75
CA SER A 120 17.66 -8.91 17.52
C SER A 120 18.77 -8.47 18.49
N GLU A 121 19.42 -9.46 19.08
CA GLU A 121 20.57 -9.25 19.96
C GLU A 121 21.83 -8.79 19.17
N TYR A 122 21.77 -8.73 17.84
CA TYR A 122 22.84 -8.28 16.94
C TYR A 122 22.56 -6.86 16.43
N LEU A 123 23.46 -5.90 16.66
CA LEU A 123 23.18 -4.46 16.43
C LEU A 123 23.41 -3.98 14.99
N ALA A 124 23.79 -4.86 14.06
CA ALA A 124 24.13 -4.51 12.66
C ALA A 124 23.01 -4.82 11.64
N ASP A 125 22.02 -5.64 11.99
CA ASP A 125 20.97 -6.12 11.07
C ASP A 125 20.11 -5.01 10.58
N HIS A 126 19.66 -5.08 9.31
CA HIS A 126 18.79 -4.14 8.58
C HIS A 126 17.58 -4.89 8.02
N LEU A 127 16.42 -4.75 8.62
CA LEU A 127 15.17 -5.42 8.24
C LEU A 127 14.65 -4.83 6.93
N SER A 128 14.43 -5.69 5.94
CA SER A 128 14.26 -5.32 4.52
C SER A 128 12.81 -5.34 4.07
N ASP A 129 12.03 -6.30 4.55
CA ASP A 129 10.70 -6.56 4.01
C ASP A 129 9.80 -7.31 5.02
N ILE A 130 8.49 -7.17 4.86
CA ILE A 130 7.46 -7.69 5.77
C ILE A 130 6.26 -8.20 5.00
N TRP A 131 5.78 -9.37 5.41
CA TRP A 131 4.60 -9.98 4.81
C TRP A 131 3.89 -10.86 5.83
N GLY A 132 2.57 -10.90 5.72
CA GLY A 132 1.75 -11.80 6.50
C GLY A 132 0.63 -12.45 5.69
N SER A 133 0.14 -13.54 6.26
CA SER A 133 -0.96 -14.32 5.70
C SER A 133 -2.28 -14.07 6.44
N GLY A 134 -2.20 -13.52 7.65
CA GLY A 134 -3.30 -13.36 8.59
C GLY A 134 -2.81 -12.98 10.00
N PRO A 135 -3.73 -12.85 10.97
CA PRO A 135 -3.42 -12.14 12.21
C PRO A 135 -2.55 -12.83 13.24
N SER A 136 -2.37 -14.12 13.05
CA SER A 136 -1.54 -14.92 13.95
C SER A 136 -0.31 -15.43 13.21
N ASP A 137 0.00 -14.85 12.05
CA ASP A 137 1.01 -15.41 11.18
C ASP A 137 1.65 -14.38 10.23
N VAL A 138 2.70 -13.75 10.76
CA VAL A 138 3.40 -12.67 10.07
C VAL A 138 4.89 -12.74 10.30
N PHE A 139 5.61 -12.29 9.27
CA PHE A 139 7.03 -12.46 9.17
C PHE A 139 7.71 -11.22 8.68
N ALA A 140 8.87 -10.99 9.27
CA ALA A 140 9.76 -9.93 8.88
C ALA A 140 11.19 -10.46 8.82
N LEU A 141 11.95 -9.91 7.89
CA LEU A 141 13.27 -10.43 7.54
C LEU A 141 14.36 -9.37 7.53
N GLY A 142 15.59 -9.83 7.83
CA GLY A 142 16.77 -9.01 8.06
C GLY A 142 17.91 -9.23 7.08
N THR A 143 18.52 -8.13 6.66
CA THR A 143 19.72 -8.05 5.82
C THR A 143 21.03 -8.03 6.62
N PHE A 144 21.06 -8.41 7.90
CA PHE A 144 22.28 -8.99 8.47
C PHE A 144 21.93 -10.23 9.29
N PHE A 145 22.87 -11.18 9.29
CA PHE A 145 22.80 -12.44 10.04
C PHE A 145 21.52 -13.29 9.87
N GLY A 146 20.80 -13.15 8.76
CA GLY A 146 19.70 -14.06 8.38
C GLY A 146 18.56 -14.12 9.33
N GLN A 147 18.28 -12.96 9.89
CA GLN A 147 17.29 -12.85 10.93
C GLN A 147 15.92 -12.90 10.33
N LEU A 148 15.13 -13.72 10.98
CA LEU A 148 13.73 -13.80 10.72
C LEU A 148 13.04 -13.87 12.05
N PHE A 149 11.90 -13.22 12.05
CA PHE A 149 11.06 -13.17 13.20
C PHE A 149 9.70 -13.56 12.73
N HIS A 150 9.08 -14.39 13.55
CA HIS A 150 7.74 -14.84 13.32
C HIS A 150 6.89 -14.43 14.49
N TYR A 151 5.74 -13.87 14.17
CA TYR A 151 4.69 -13.66 15.12
C TYR A 151 3.64 -14.75 14.98
N ASP A 152 3.50 -15.55 16.03
CA ASP A 152 2.70 -16.77 16.08
C ASP A 152 1.26 -16.59 16.60
N GLY A 153 0.81 -15.33 16.72
CA GLY A 153 -0.44 -14.98 17.37
C GLY A 153 -0.31 -14.62 18.85
N SER A 154 0.88 -14.73 19.45
CA SER A 154 1.09 -14.41 20.86
C SER A 154 2.37 -13.63 21.15
N ALA A 155 3.48 -13.94 20.47
CA ALA A 155 4.72 -13.22 20.64
C ALA A 155 5.56 -13.31 19.37
N TRP A 156 6.36 -12.27 19.12
CA TRP A 156 7.51 -12.45 18.26
C TRP A 156 8.48 -13.36 18.96
N SER A 157 8.95 -14.31 18.20
CA SER A 157 10.22 -14.88 18.49
C SER A 157 11.10 -14.62 17.28
N GLN A 158 12.37 -14.30 17.52
CA GLN A 158 13.39 -14.66 16.55
C GLN A 158 13.29 -16.16 16.49
N THR A 159 12.57 -16.62 15.49
CA THR A 159 12.70 -18.00 15.15
C THR A 159 14.08 -18.10 14.55
N SER A 160 14.90 -18.94 15.16
CA SER A 160 16.18 -19.26 14.55
C SER A 160 15.85 -19.86 13.21
N THR A 161 16.13 -19.07 12.20
CA THR A 161 16.26 -19.56 10.86
C THR A 161 17.34 -20.64 10.79
N GLY A 162 18.31 -20.61 11.70
CA GLY A 162 19.49 -21.48 11.64
C GLY A 162 20.56 -20.92 10.70
N THR A 163 20.33 -19.75 10.11
CA THR A 163 21.28 -19.08 9.22
C THR A 163 21.79 -17.76 9.80
N GLY A 164 22.99 -17.39 9.37
CA GLY A 164 23.65 -16.13 9.68
C GLY A 164 23.78 -15.22 8.46
N ARG A 165 22.82 -15.26 7.53
CA ARG A 165 22.92 -14.66 6.19
C ARG A 165 21.68 -13.89 5.78
N GLU A 166 21.86 -12.67 5.32
CA GLU A 166 20.89 -11.66 4.88
C GLU A 166 19.70 -12.22 4.10
N LEU A 167 18.52 -11.66 4.31
CA LEU A 167 17.28 -11.95 3.59
C LEU A 167 16.79 -10.65 2.92
N TYR A 168 16.26 -10.72 1.70
CA TYR A 168 15.96 -9.56 0.85
C TYR A 168 14.50 -9.45 0.42
N ALA A 169 13.78 -10.57 0.31
CA ALA A 169 12.39 -10.58 -0.14
C ALA A 169 11.58 -11.65 0.60
N ILE A 170 10.27 -11.43 0.71
CA ILE A 170 9.32 -12.38 1.28
C ILE A 170 8.05 -12.51 0.45
N TRP A 171 7.53 -13.72 0.51
CA TRP A 171 6.22 -14.04 0.00
C TRP A 171 5.66 -15.22 0.74
N GLY A 172 4.34 -15.30 0.83
CA GLY A 172 3.66 -16.49 1.28
C GLY A 172 2.33 -16.71 0.59
N SER A 173 1.84 -17.93 0.77
CA SER A 173 0.58 -18.39 0.20
C SER A 173 -0.54 -18.46 1.24
N GLY A 174 -0.16 -18.46 2.52
CA GLY A 174 -1.06 -18.68 3.65
C GLY A 174 -0.30 -18.95 4.95
N PRO A 175 -1.01 -19.21 6.07
CA PRO A 175 -0.45 -19.13 7.41
C PRO A 175 0.49 -20.24 7.88
N SER A 176 0.75 -21.21 7.01
CA SER A 176 1.63 -22.34 7.29
C SER A 176 2.62 -22.57 6.17
N ASP A 177 2.81 -21.56 5.32
CA ASP A 177 3.63 -21.68 4.14
C ASP A 177 4.11 -20.31 3.64
N VAL A 178 5.29 -19.96 4.14
CA VAL A 178 5.93 -18.66 3.89
C VAL A 178 7.41 -18.85 3.62
N PHE A 179 7.91 -18.02 2.72
CA PHE A 179 9.27 -18.11 2.21
C PHE A 179 9.98 -16.78 2.27
N ALA A 180 11.14 -16.78 2.91
CA ALA A 180 12.04 -15.65 2.96
C ALA A 180 13.41 -16.05 2.40
N VAL A 181 14.00 -15.15 1.62
CA VAL A 181 15.11 -15.49 0.72
C VAL A 181 16.17 -14.41 0.72
N GLY A 182 17.46 -14.75 0.56
CA GLY A 182 18.51 -13.75 0.39
C GLY A 182 19.93 -14.28 0.27
N HIS A 183 20.89 -13.58 0.87
CA HIS A 183 22.34 -13.72 0.70
C HIS A 183 22.87 -15.15 0.89
N ARG A 184 23.81 -15.52 0.03
CA ARG A 184 24.58 -16.77 0.11
C ARG A 184 23.75 -18.05 0.29
N ALA A 185 22.74 -18.28 -0.54
CA ALA A 185 21.92 -19.47 -0.71
C ALA A 185 20.95 -19.72 0.44
N THR A 186 20.36 -18.65 0.93
CA THR A 186 19.54 -18.76 2.11
C THR A 186 18.08 -18.86 1.71
N ILE A 187 17.51 -20.04 1.91
CA ILE A 187 16.06 -20.24 1.95
C ILE A 187 15.65 -20.54 3.37
N MET A 188 14.66 -19.77 3.77
CA MET A 188 13.89 -20.06 4.94
C MET A 188 12.49 -20.46 4.52
N ARG A 189 11.99 -21.57 5.09
CA ARG A 189 10.58 -21.95 5.00
C ARG A 189 9.97 -22.03 6.37
N TYR A 190 8.78 -21.46 6.48
CA TYR A 190 7.89 -21.64 7.61
C TYR A 190 6.79 -22.64 7.27
N ASP A 191 6.67 -23.71 8.06
CA ASP A 191 5.67 -24.76 7.87
C ASP A 191 4.42 -24.62 8.76
N GLY A 192 4.28 -23.49 9.46
CA GLY A 192 3.22 -23.27 10.47
C GLY A 192 3.65 -23.56 11.91
N SER A 193 4.87 -24.07 12.11
CA SER A 193 5.40 -24.36 13.45
C SER A 193 6.89 -24.06 13.61
N SER A 194 7.70 -24.22 12.55
CA SER A 194 9.13 -23.98 12.61
C SER A 194 9.70 -23.40 11.34
N TRP A 195 10.63 -22.47 11.52
CA TRP A 195 11.51 -22.05 10.45
C TRP A 195 12.62 -23.08 10.31
N SER A 196 12.64 -23.78 9.19
CA SER A 196 13.76 -24.64 8.81
C SER A 196 14.52 -23.93 7.71
N GLN A 197 15.81 -23.66 7.96
CA GLN A 197 16.69 -23.47 6.83
C GLN A 197 16.59 -24.73 6.02
N ILE A 198 16.17 -24.54 4.78
CA ILE A 198 16.16 -25.66 3.88
C ILE A 198 17.59 -25.84 3.39
N ASP A 199 18.12 -27.06 3.50
CA ASP A 199 19.37 -27.39 2.85
C ASP A 199 19.15 -27.38 1.35
N THR A 200 19.51 -26.24 0.81
CA THR A 200 19.62 -26.00 -0.62
C THR A 200 20.62 -26.95 -1.31
N GLY A 201 21.52 -27.64 -0.57
CA GLY A 201 22.48 -28.61 -1.09
C GLY A 201 23.84 -28.02 -1.47
N PHE A 202 24.05 -26.72 -1.19
CA PHE A 202 25.24 -25.98 -1.65
C PHE A 202 26.47 -26.16 -0.75
N LEU A 203 27.61 -26.48 -1.39
CA LEU A 203 28.88 -26.80 -0.72
C LEU A 203 30.01 -25.84 -1.11
N GLY A 204 30.67 -25.24 -0.10
CA GLY A 204 31.88 -24.42 -0.26
C GLY A 204 31.78 -22.98 0.26
N TYR A 205 32.64 -22.10 -0.28
CA TYR A 205 32.78 -20.71 0.18
C TYR A 205 32.02 -19.68 -0.66
N ASP A 206 31.81 -19.91 -1.95
CA ASP A 206 31.07 -19.00 -2.84
C ASP A 206 29.62 -19.47 -2.95
N LEU A 207 28.68 -18.62 -2.51
CA LEU A 207 27.27 -18.95 -2.46
C LEU A 207 26.44 -17.76 -2.99
N PRO A 208 25.29 -18.01 -3.63
CA PRO A 208 24.48 -17.00 -4.32
C PRO A 208 23.48 -16.22 -3.46
N ASP A 209 23.31 -14.93 -3.69
CA ASP A 209 22.20 -14.15 -3.14
C ASP A 209 20.86 -14.41 -3.86
N PHE A 210 19.72 -14.26 -3.18
CA PHE A 210 18.38 -14.35 -3.78
C PHE A 210 17.65 -13.00 -3.77
N ASN A 211 17.23 -12.51 -4.94
CA ASN A 211 16.72 -11.15 -5.13
C ASN A 211 15.19 -11.04 -5.09
N ALA A 212 14.48 -12.08 -5.51
CA ALA A 212 13.03 -12.03 -5.61
C ALA A 212 12.43 -13.42 -5.35
N VAL A 213 11.19 -13.41 -4.88
CA VAL A 213 10.38 -14.60 -4.63
C VAL A 213 8.97 -14.37 -5.16
N TRP A 214 8.38 -15.43 -5.71
CA TRP A 214 6.99 -15.46 -6.13
C TRP A 214 6.45 -16.88 -5.98
N GLY A 215 5.16 -17.02 -5.73
CA GLY A 215 4.49 -18.30 -5.74
C GLY A 215 3.08 -18.22 -6.29
N SER A 216 2.60 -19.37 -6.77
CA SER A 216 1.21 -19.52 -7.23
C SER A 216 0.29 -20.05 -6.13
N SER A 217 0.87 -20.77 -5.16
CA SER A 217 0.15 -21.46 -4.10
C SER A 217 1.12 -21.94 -3.01
N SER A 218 0.60 -22.67 -2.03
CA SER A 218 1.41 -23.15 -0.91
C SER A 218 2.32 -24.34 -1.19
N SER A 219 2.18 -24.92 -2.37
CA SER A 219 2.96 -26.07 -2.81
C SER A 219 3.81 -25.73 -4.02
N ASP A 220 3.91 -24.44 -4.34
CA ASP A 220 4.53 -24.01 -5.58
C ASP A 220 5.09 -22.59 -5.47
N VAL A 221 6.40 -22.52 -5.29
CA VAL A 221 7.14 -21.28 -5.04
C VAL A 221 8.50 -21.30 -5.70
N PHE A 222 8.89 -20.14 -6.20
CA PHE A 222 10.13 -19.92 -6.92
C PHE A 222 10.93 -18.77 -6.36
N ILE A 223 12.24 -18.97 -6.44
CA ILE A 223 13.23 -18.03 -5.94
C ILE A 223 14.33 -17.88 -6.97
N VAL A 224 14.77 -16.65 -7.15
CA VAL A 224 15.75 -16.29 -8.16
C VAL A 224 16.82 -15.38 -7.58
N GLY A 225 18.06 -15.45 -8.10
CA GLY A 225 19.11 -14.52 -7.69
C GLY A 225 20.47 -14.67 -8.34
N TYR A 226 21.52 -14.26 -7.63
CA TYR A 226 22.91 -14.20 -8.05
C TYR A 226 23.43 -15.57 -8.51
N TYR A 227 24.47 -15.50 -9.33
CA TYR A 227 25.11 -16.67 -9.94
C TYR A 227 24.11 -17.61 -10.64
N GLY A 228 23.00 -17.08 -11.17
CA GLY A 228 22.02 -17.84 -11.95
C GLY A 228 21.16 -18.77 -11.14
N THR A 229 21.08 -18.56 -9.84
CA THR A 229 20.49 -19.57 -8.97
C THR A 229 18.98 -19.55 -9.05
N ILE A 230 18.39 -20.73 -9.21
CA ILE A 230 16.97 -20.98 -9.03
C ILE A 230 16.75 -22.13 -8.09
N LEU A 231 15.77 -21.93 -7.22
CA LEU A 231 15.25 -22.97 -6.38
C LEU A 231 13.73 -23.05 -6.61
N HIS A 232 13.20 -24.25 -6.54
CA HIS A 232 11.76 -24.50 -6.59
C HIS A 232 11.32 -25.37 -5.44
N TYR A 233 10.13 -25.07 -4.98
CA TYR A 233 9.45 -25.83 -3.98
C TYR A 233 8.20 -26.48 -4.54
N ASN A 234 8.10 -27.80 -4.34
CA ASN A 234 6.99 -28.61 -4.85
C ASN A 234 5.99 -29.04 -3.76
N GLY A 235 6.00 -28.38 -2.61
CA GLY A 235 5.19 -28.79 -1.46
C GLY A 235 5.81 -29.92 -0.62
N SER A 236 6.94 -30.51 -1.04
CA SER A 236 7.61 -31.58 -0.29
C SER A 236 9.12 -31.41 -0.15
N ALA A 237 9.81 -30.95 -1.19
CA ALA A 237 11.25 -30.75 -1.22
C ALA A 237 11.60 -29.47 -1.97
N TRP A 238 12.57 -28.74 -1.45
CA TRP A 238 13.32 -27.82 -2.28
C TRP A 238 14.33 -28.62 -3.07
N SER A 239 14.46 -28.24 -4.30
CA SER A 239 15.53 -28.72 -5.14
C SER A 239 16.14 -27.51 -5.80
N GLN A 240 17.47 -27.49 -5.83
CA GLN A 240 18.12 -26.65 -6.81
C GLN A 240 17.68 -27.12 -8.18
N MET A 241 17.10 -26.18 -8.87
CA MET A 241 16.85 -26.36 -10.26
C MET A 241 18.08 -25.84 -10.96
N ASP A 242 18.67 -26.73 -11.71
CA ASP A 242 19.66 -26.29 -12.66
C ASP A 242 19.00 -25.26 -13.61
N SER A 243 19.52 -24.04 -13.61
CA SER A 243 19.14 -22.96 -14.54
C SER A 243 19.96 -23.01 -15.83
N GLY A 244 21.11 -23.69 -15.76
CA GLY A 244 22.12 -23.71 -16.80
C GLY A 244 22.90 -22.41 -16.98
N THR A 245 22.82 -21.45 -16.05
CA THR A 245 23.52 -20.15 -16.16
C THR A 245 24.16 -19.72 -14.84
N SER A 246 25.12 -18.79 -14.90
CA SER A 246 25.78 -18.20 -13.74
C SER A 246 25.53 -16.68 -13.59
N GLN A 247 24.53 -16.13 -14.29
CA GLN A 247 24.21 -14.71 -14.30
C GLN A 247 23.16 -14.36 -13.25
N THR A 248 23.27 -13.22 -12.57
CA THR A 248 22.29 -12.80 -11.57
C THR A 248 20.88 -12.68 -12.15
N LEU A 249 19.88 -13.22 -11.45
CA LEU A 249 18.45 -13.08 -11.75
C LEU A 249 17.84 -12.00 -10.85
N ASN A 250 17.04 -11.09 -11.42
CA ASN A 250 16.58 -9.85 -10.78
C ASN A 250 15.08 -9.83 -10.46
N SER A 251 14.26 -10.51 -11.25
CA SER A 251 12.80 -10.50 -11.09
C SER A 251 12.21 -11.84 -11.48
N VAL A 252 11.08 -12.20 -10.85
CA VAL A 252 10.34 -13.45 -11.06
C VAL A 252 8.85 -13.17 -11.11
N TRP A 253 8.17 -13.81 -12.07
CA TRP A 253 6.72 -13.74 -12.26
C TRP A 253 6.21 -15.08 -12.76
N GLY A 254 5.00 -15.47 -12.36
CA GLY A 254 4.34 -16.67 -12.88
C GLY A 254 2.85 -16.47 -13.13
N SER A 255 2.33 -17.28 -14.06
CA SER A 255 0.91 -17.30 -14.42
C SER A 255 0.13 -18.38 -13.65
N GLY A 256 0.85 -19.30 -13.01
CA GLY A 256 0.33 -20.45 -12.29
C GLY A 256 1.44 -21.44 -11.95
N LEU A 257 1.05 -22.63 -11.50
CA LEU A 257 2.00 -23.57 -10.89
C LEU A 257 3.02 -24.21 -11.83
N ASP A 258 2.66 -24.35 -13.10
CA ASP A 258 3.51 -25.02 -14.08
C ASP A 258 4.14 -24.04 -15.07
N ASP A 259 4.05 -22.72 -14.81
CA ASP A 259 4.51 -21.70 -15.73
C ASP A 259 4.99 -20.44 -15.04
N VAL A 260 6.32 -20.33 -14.99
CA VAL A 260 7.04 -19.29 -14.27
C VAL A 260 8.27 -18.85 -15.04
N PHE A 261 8.58 -17.56 -14.91
CA PHE A 261 9.64 -16.89 -15.62
C PHE A 261 10.56 -16.14 -14.68
N ALA A 262 11.85 -16.27 -14.97
CA ALA A 262 12.92 -15.57 -14.27
C ALA A 262 13.81 -14.85 -15.28
N VAL A 263 14.17 -13.61 -14.94
CA VAL A 263 14.95 -12.72 -15.82
C VAL A 263 16.13 -12.10 -15.07
N GLY A 264 17.23 -11.84 -15.77
CA GLY A 264 18.44 -11.35 -15.11
C GLY A 264 19.54 -10.76 -15.99
N ASN A 265 20.68 -10.49 -15.35
CA ASN A 265 21.92 -10.00 -15.92
C ASN A 265 22.39 -10.88 -17.08
N GLY A 266 23.25 -10.31 -17.93
CA GLY A 266 23.84 -11.09 -19.01
C GLY A 266 22.80 -11.67 -19.98
N GLY A 267 21.61 -11.06 -20.12
CA GLY A 267 20.53 -11.48 -21.02
C GLY A 267 19.81 -12.75 -20.59
N THR A 268 19.83 -13.08 -19.31
CA THR A 268 19.42 -14.41 -18.84
C THR A 268 17.91 -14.54 -18.73
N ILE A 269 17.35 -15.53 -19.43
CA ILE A 269 15.94 -15.90 -19.34
C ILE A 269 15.79 -17.39 -19.11
N LEU A 270 14.95 -17.71 -18.14
CA LEU A 270 14.63 -19.07 -17.75
C LEU A 270 13.09 -19.19 -17.74
N ARG A 271 12.55 -20.30 -18.28
CA ARG A 271 11.14 -20.70 -18.12
C ARG A 271 11.04 -22.04 -17.40
N TYR A 272 10.11 -22.10 -16.46
CA TYR A 272 9.67 -23.33 -15.81
C TYR A 272 8.43 -23.90 -16.49
N ASN A 273 8.38 -25.23 -16.61
CA ASN A 273 7.33 -25.94 -17.33
C ASN A 273 6.53 -26.93 -16.47
N GLY A 274 6.55 -26.76 -15.16
CA GLY A 274 5.99 -27.73 -14.22
C GLY A 274 6.94 -28.86 -13.83
N SER A 275 8.17 -28.91 -14.37
CA SER A 275 9.14 -29.95 -14.00
C SER A 275 10.61 -29.53 -13.99
N THR A 276 11.04 -28.72 -14.96
CA THR A 276 12.44 -28.31 -15.14
C THR A 276 12.50 -26.87 -15.60
N TRP A 277 13.58 -26.17 -15.31
CA TRP A 277 13.88 -24.93 -16.01
C TRP A 277 14.61 -25.24 -17.29
N SER A 278 14.36 -24.40 -18.25
CA SER A 278 15.16 -24.43 -19.44
C SER A 278 15.63 -23.03 -19.69
N ALA A 279 16.94 -22.89 -19.86
CA ALA A 279 17.50 -21.70 -20.43
C ALA A 279 16.85 -21.50 -21.78
N MET A 280 16.14 -20.39 -21.89
CA MET A 280 15.56 -20.03 -23.15
C MET A 280 16.54 -19.08 -23.80
N SER A 281 16.97 -19.43 -25.00
CA SER A 281 17.85 -18.57 -25.75
C SER A 281 17.21 -17.19 -25.87
N SER A 282 17.76 -16.22 -25.17
CA SER A 282 17.32 -14.82 -25.20
C SER A 282 17.83 -14.08 -26.43
N GLY A 283 18.92 -14.57 -27.02
CA GLY A 283 19.60 -13.92 -28.15
C GLY A 283 20.45 -12.70 -27.78
N THR A 284 20.69 -12.43 -26.49
CA THR A 284 21.39 -11.23 -26.00
C THR A 284 22.21 -11.51 -24.74
N THR A 285 23.08 -10.57 -24.34
CA THR A 285 23.83 -10.60 -23.07
C THR A 285 23.61 -9.35 -22.21
N ARG A 286 22.53 -8.60 -22.45
CA ARG A 286 22.19 -7.34 -21.73
C ARG A 286 21.36 -7.62 -20.48
N GLU A 287 21.53 -6.88 -19.39
CA GLU A 287 20.79 -7.16 -18.15
C GLU A 287 19.27 -7.00 -18.32
N LEU A 288 18.49 -7.82 -17.62
CA LEU A 288 17.02 -7.77 -17.56
C LEU A 288 16.60 -7.43 -16.13
N ASN A 289 15.76 -6.41 -15.97
CA ASN A 289 15.42 -5.79 -14.70
C ASN A 289 14.03 -6.20 -14.18
N ALA A 290 13.04 -6.33 -15.09
CA ALA A 290 11.67 -6.61 -14.72
C ALA A 290 11.05 -7.65 -15.65
N VAL A 291 10.12 -8.45 -15.10
CA VAL A 291 9.32 -9.43 -15.83
C VAL A 291 7.85 -9.27 -15.48
N TRP A 292 7.01 -9.34 -16.50
CA TRP A 292 5.56 -9.37 -16.38
C TRP A 292 4.98 -10.33 -17.41
N GLY A 293 3.86 -10.96 -17.07
CA GLY A 293 3.08 -11.71 -18.04
C GLY A 293 1.58 -11.51 -17.88
N GLY A 294 0.87 -11.68 -18.98
CA GLY A 294 -0.59 -11.65 -19.02
C GLY A 294 -1.18 -13.05 -19.03
N SER A 295 -0.41 -14.04 -19.48
CA SER A 295 -0.82 -15.44 -19.53
C SER A 295 0.40 -16.37 -19.61
N PRO A 296 0.22 -17.70 -19.51
CA PRO A 296 1.35 -18.61 -19.53
C PRO A 296 2.20 -18.62 -20.80
N ASN A 297 1.60 -18.24 -21.94
CA ASN A 297 2.27 -18.25 -23.25
C ASN A 297 2.49 -16.83 -23.76
N ASP A 298 2.44 -15.84 -22.87
CA ASP A 298 2.64 -14.45 -23.20
C ASP A 298 3.28 -13.69 -22.04
N VAL A 299 4.60 -13.56 -22.14
CA VAL A 299 5.47 -13.01 -21.09
C VAL A 299 6.56 -12.13 -21.69
N PHE A 300 6.86 -11.05 -20.97
CA PHE A 300 7.81 -10.03 -21.38
C PHE A 300 8.87 -9.76 -20.33
N ALA A 301 10.10 -9.61 -20.80
CA ALA A 301 11.26 -9.26 -20.00
C ALA A 301 11.97 -8.04 -20.59
N VAL A 302 12.36 -7.11 -19.73
CA VAL A 302 12.90 -5.79 -20.14
C VAL A 302 14.14 -5.42 -19.34
N GLY A 303 15.10 -4.69 -19.92
CA GLY A 303 16.23 -4.15 -19.14
C GLY A 303 17.28 -3.30 -19.87
N GLU A 304 18.54 -3.51 -19.52
CA GLU A 304 19.71 -2.74 -19.92
C GLU A 304 19.86 -2.62 -21.45
N ARG A 305 20.27 -1.43 -21.87
CA ARG A 305 20.44 -1.07 -23.29
C ARG A 305 19.17 -1.37 -24.13
N LYS A 306 17.98 -1.14 -23.57
CA LYS A 306 16.66 -1.29 -24.20
C LYS A 306 16.33 -2.72 -24.65
N ILE A 307 16.93 -3.73 -24.03
CA ILE A 307 16.68 -5.11 -24.43
C ILE A 307 15.23 -5.49 -24.09
N ILE A 308 14.53 -6.08 -25.06
CA ILE A 308 13.18 -6.63 -24.87
C ILE A 308 13.10 -8.03 -25.44
N LEU A 309 12.58 -8.93 -24.63
CA LEU A 309 12.41 -10.33 -24.96
C LEU A 309 10.92 -10.67 -24.77
N HIS A 310 10.32 -11.31 -25.77
CA HIS A 310 8.94 -11.80 -25.74
C HIS A 310 8.91 -13.32 -25.84
N TYR A 311 8.09 -13.93 -24.99
CA TYR A 311 7.85 -15.35 -24.97
C TYR A 311 6.49 -15.72 -25.57
N ASP A 312 6.50 -16.39 -26.72
CA ASP A 312 5.31 -16.71 -27.53
C ASP A 312 4.66 -18.07 -27.21
N GLY A 313 5.07 -18.71 -26.11
CA GLY A 313 4.71 -20.08 -25.74
C GLY A 313 5.62 -21.16 -26.33
N SER A 314 6.51 -20.82 -27.26
CA SER A 314 7.44 -21.76 -27.91
C SER A 314 8.91 -21.34 -27.77
N ALA A 315 9.25 -20.07 -27.98
CA ALA A 315 10.61 -19.55 -27.92
C ALA A 315 10.63 -18.09 -27.46
N TRP A 316 11.81 -17.62 -27.04
CA TRP A 316 12.02 -16.20 -26.79
C TRP A 316 12.52 -15.53 -28.05
N HIS A 317 11.86 -14.45 -28.41
CA HIS A 317 12.27 -13.62 -29.50
C HIS A 317 12.91 -12.39 -28.89
N THR A 318 14.18 -12.17 -29.24
CA THR A 318 14.71 -10.83 -29.12
C THR A 318 13.87 -9.96 -30.03
N MET A 319 13.14 -9.03 -29.44
CA MET A 319 12.27 -8.12 -30.17
C MET A 319 12.89 -6.74 -30.35
N SER A 320 14.11 -6.55 -29.84
CA SER A 320 14.83 -5.27 -29.80
C SER A 320 16.21 -5.31 -30.47
N ASP A 321 16.62 -4.21 -31.11
CA ASP A 321 17.90 -4.10 -31.83
C ASP A 321 19.09 -3.77 -30.89
N ALA A 322 20.00 -4.76 -30.71
CA ALA A 322 21.12 -4.83 -29.74
C ALA A 322 22.26 -3.78 -29.91
N THR A 323 22.01 -2.63 -30.53
CA THR A 323 22.98 -1.54 -30.73
C THR A 323 22.56 -0.22 -30.08
N SER A 324 21.35 -0.14 -29.51
CA SER A 324 20.87 1.04 -28.79
C SER A 324 21.40 1.13 -27.36
N SER A 325 21.55 2.34 -26.84
CA SER A 325 21.81 2.67 -25.42
C SER A 325 20.51 2.99 -24.67
N GLY A 326 20.50 2.87 -23.34
CA GLY A 326 19.36 3.24 -22.45
C GLY A 326 18.79 2.06 -21.65
N TRP A 327 18.19 2.23 -20.48
CA TRP A 327 17.73 1.14 -19.60
C TRP A 327 16.22 1.12 -19.52
N LEU A 328 15.59 -0.05 -19.58
CA LEU A 328 14.19 -0.25 -19.20
C LEU A 328 14.12 -0.60 -17.71
N PHE A 329 13.15 -0.03 -17.01
CA PHE A 329 13.02 -0.14 -15.56
C PHE A 329 11.80 -0.96 -15.16
N ASP A 330 10.69 -0.77 -15.86
CA ASP A 330 9.42 -1.36 -15.49
C ASP A 330 8.65 -1.84 -16.73
N VAL A 331 7.77 -2.80 -16.50
CA VAL A 331 6.95 -3.44 -17.52
C VAL A 331 5.57 -3.77 -16.96
N TRP A 332 4.56 -3.47 -17.76
CA TRP A 332 3.18 -3.74 -17.44
C TRP A 332 2.40 -4.06 -18.70
N GLY A 333 1.34 -4.86 -18.57
CA GLY A 333 0.40 -5.11 -19.66
C GLY A 333 -1.04 -5.27 -19.19
N SER A 334 -1.95 -5.07 -20.14
CA SER A 334 -3.39 -5.27 -19.94
C SER A 334 -3.84 -6.66 -20.38
N GLY A 335 -3.04 -7.29 -21.23
CA GLY A 335 -3.33 -8.57 -21.87
C GLY A 335 -2.26 -8.91 -22.90
N PRO A 336 -2.40 -10.06 -23.57
CA PRO A 336 -1.27 -10.64 -24.27
C PRO A 336 -0.84 -9.97 -25.58
N ASP A 337 -1.69 -9.09 -26.10
CA ASP A 337 -1.41 -8.29 -27.30
C ASP A 337 -1.14 -6.83 -26.95
N ASP A 338 -0.91 -6.54 -25.68
CA ASP A 338 -0.84 -5.16 -25.22
C ASP A 338 0.03 -5.01 -23.96
N VAL A 339 1.31 -4.73 -24.22
CA VAL A 339 2.34 -4.61 -23.18
C VAL A 339 3.25 -3.44 -23.44
N PHE A 340 3.62 -2.76 -22.36
CA PHE A 340 4.45 -1.58 -22.37
C PHE A 340 5.68 -1.76 -21.49
N ALA A 341 6.80 -1.26 -22.01
CA ALA A 341 8.06 -1.21 -21.32
C ALA A 341 8.59 0.22 -21.33
N VAL A 342 9.07 0.70 -20.19
CA VAL A 342 9.47 2.09 -20.01
C VAL A 342 10.88 2.23 -19.45
N GLY A 343 11.56 3.34 -19.78
CA GLY A 343 12.97 3.50 -19.42
C GLY A 343 13.64 4.83 -19.73
N THR A 344 14.97 4.89 -19.58
CA THR A 344 15.81 6.09 -19.74
C THR A 344 15.61 6.81 -21.08
N ALA A 345 15.78 8.14 -21.11
CA ALA A 345 15.79 8.94 -22.35
C ALA A 345 14.52 8.82 -23.22
N GLY A 346 13.36 8.87 -22.56
CA GLY A 346 12.04 8.99 -23.15
C GLY A 346 11.59 7.67 -23.73
N LEU A 347 12.16 6.58 -23.22
CA LEU A 347 12.00 5.31 -23.87
C LEU A 347 10.65 4.73 -23.53
N ILE A 348 9.86 4.53 -24.58
CA ILE A 348 8.73 3.63 -24.55
C ILE A 348 8.79 2.68 -25.72
N LEU A 349 8.52 1.45 -25.36
CA LEU A 349 8.36 0.36 -26.29
C LEU A 349 6.96 -0.20 -26.05
N HIS A 350 6.24 -0.47 -27.15
CA HIS A 350 4.93 -1.11 -27.10
C HIS A 350 4.97 -2.40 -27.89
N TYR A 351 4.39 -3.43 -27.29
CA TYR A 351 4.07 -4.67 -27.93
C TYR A 351 2.58 -4.76 -28.22
N ASN A 352 2.26 -4.95 -29.50
CA ASN A 352 0.89 -5.03 -30.01
C ASN A 352 0.44 -6.47 -30.35
N GLY A 353 1.05 -7.50 -29.77
CA GLY A 353 0.84 -8.93 -30.13
C GLY A 353 1.69 -9.42 -31.29
N SER A 354 2.43 -8.50 -31.94
CA SER A 354 3.24 -8.84 -33.11
C SER A 354 4.64 -8.24 -33.11
N ALA A 355 4.79 -6.96 -32.78
CA ALA A 355 6.05 -6.28 -32.91
C ALA A 355 6.23 -5.25 -31.79
N TRP A 356 7.44 -5.27 -31.23
CA TRP A 356 7.89 -4.21 -30.37
C TRP A 356 8.25 -3.00 -31.22
N SER A 357 7.46 -1.93 -31.10
CA SER A 357 7.79 -0.65 -31.72
C SER A 357 8.29 0.29 -30.64
N GLN A 358 9.52 0.78 -30.84
CA GLN A 358 9.84 2.04 -30.19
C GLN A 358 8.85 3.04 -30.73
N MET A 359 7.96 3.46 -29.85
CA MET A 359 7.00 4.48 -30.17
C MET A 359 7.64 5.83 -29.87
N SER A 360 7.29 6.83 -30.67
CA SER A 360 7.66 8.19 -30.34
C SER A 360 6.94 8.54 -29.06
N SER A 361 7.65 8.51 -27.93
CA SER A 361 7.18 9.15 -26.72
C SER A 361 6.96 10.64 -26.95
N GLY A 362 7.59 11.24 -27.97
CA GLY A 362 7.49 12.66 -28.30
C GLY A 362 8.26 13.56 -27.34
N VAL A 363 9.02 12.96 -26.42
CA VAL A 363 9.85 13.63 -25.39
C VAL A 363 11.17 14.07 -26.01
N ALA A 364 11.59 15.30 -25.74
CA ALA A 364 12.89 15.84 -26.20
C ALA A 364 13.99 15.59 -25.16
N GLY A 365 15.16 15.08 -25.58
CA GLY A 365 16.35 14.93 -24.72
C GLY A 365 16.51 13.57 -24.02
N ASP A 366 17.28 13.54 -22.92
CA ASP A 366 17.74 12.32 -22.22
C ASP A 366 16.86 11.93 -21.00
N LEU A 367 15.56 12.22 -21.05
CA LEU A 367 14.66 12.13 -19.90
C LEU A 367 14.03 10.75 -19.69
N GLY A 368 14.38 10.02 -18.64
CA GLY A 368 13.84 8.67 -18.34
C GLY A 368 12.37 8.60 -17.96
N VAL A 369 11.72 7.49 -18.30
CA VAL A 369 10.38 7.07 -17.88
C VAL A 369 10.53 5.98 -16.82
N ASN A 370 9.91 6.14 -15.66
CA ASN A 370 10.22 5.41 -14.44
C ASN A 370 9.16 4.36 -14.08
N GLY A 371 7.88 4.68 -14.30
CA GLY A 371 6.76 3.81 -13.95
C GLY A 371 5.74 3.73 -15.08
N VAL A 372 5.04 2.61 -15.13
CA VAL A 372 4.00 2.33 -16.11
C VAL A 372 2.83 1.61 -15.46
N TRP A 373 1.62 2.00 -15.84
CA TRP A 373 0.40 1.38 -15.37
C TRP A 373 -0.71 1.60 -16.39
N GLY A 374 -1.68 0.70 -16.46
CA GLY A 374 -2.89 0.91 -17.26
C GLY A 374 -4.12 0.26 -16.66
N SER A 375 -5.29 0.69 -17.14
CA SER A 375 -6.56 0.04 -16.80
C SER A 375 -7.00 -0.98 -17.85
N GLY A 376 -6.42 -0.90 -19.06
CA GLY A 376 -6.81 -1.71 -20.19
C GLY A 376 -6.01 -1.38 -21.46
N PRO A 377 -6.32 -2.04 -22.60
CA PRO A 377 -5.45 -2.03 -23.78
C PRO A 377 -5.46 -0.76 -24.63
N GLY A 378 -6.48 0.07 -24.47
CA GLY A 378 -6.54 1.39 -25.11
C GLY A 378 -6.06 2.50 -24.19
N ASP A 379 -5.45 2.11 -23.06
CA ASP A 379 -5.43 2.97 -21.90
C ASP A 379 -4.28 2.64 -20.96
N VAL A 380 -3.15 3.27 -21.27
CA VAL A 380 -1.92 3.06 -20.52
C VAL A 380 -1.20 4.38 -20.36
N PHE A 381 -0.61 4.49 -19.19
CA PHE A 381 0.07 5.68 -18.74
C PHE A 381 1.49 5.34 -18.36
N ALA A 382 2.35 6.29 -18.69
CA ALA A 382 3.75 6.19 -18.39
C ALA A 382 4.27 7.56 -17.96
N VAL A 383 5.12 7.54 -16.95
CA VAL A 383 5.51 8.74 -16.23
C VAL A 383 7.00 8.78 -15.98
N GLY A 384 7.58 9.98 -15.98
CA GLY A 384 9.03 10.11 -15.81
C GLY A 384 9.61 11.50 -15.66
N GLN A 385 10.90 11.58 -15.91
CA GLN A 385 11.79 12.72 -15.75
C GLN A 385 11.30 13.97 -16.47
N LEU A 386 11.56 15.11 -15.84
CA LEU A 386 11.15 16.45 -16.27
C LEU A 386 9.69 16.54 -16.74
N GLY A 387 8.76 15.93 -16.01
CA GLY A 387 7.32 16.07 -16.25
C GLY A 387 6.84 15.26 -17.43
N THR A 388 7.56 14.20 -17.76
CA THR A 388 7.15 13.38 -18.89
C THR A 388 5.88 12.62 -18.51
N ILE A 389 4.77 12.92 -19.18
CA ILE A 389 3.58 12.08 -19.18
C ILE A 389 3.21 11.70 -20.58
N LEU A 390 2.86 10.44 -20.68
CA LEU A 390 2.56 9.81 -21.92
C LEU A 390 1.25 9.08 -21.70
N LEU A 391 0.35 9.21 -22.67
CA LEU A 391 -0.85 8.39 -22.77
C LEU A 391 -0.77 7.59 -24.03
N TYR A 392 -1.18 6.37 -23.86
CA TYR A 392 -1.47 5.49 -24.92
C TYR A 392 -2.97 5.33 -25.10
N ASN A 393 -3.45 5.56 -26.32
CA ASN A 393 -4.88 5.53 -26.69
C ASN A 393 -5.28 4.29 -27.50
N GLY A 394 -4.47 3.23 -27.47
CA GLY A 394 -4.61 2.11 -28.40
C GLY A 394 -3.95 2.35 -29.77
N SER A 395 -3.42 3.55 -30.04
CA SER A 395 -2.80 3.89 -31.34
C SER A 395 -1.47 4.64 -31.26
N ALA A 396 -1.36 5.68 -30.45
CA ALA A 396 -0.17 6.51 -30.39
C ALA A 396 0.09 6.94 -28.95
N TRP A 397 1.36 6.82 -28.56
CA TRP A 397 1.86 7.67 -27.50
C TRP A 397 1.83 9.09 -28.03
N SER A 398 1.05 9.89 -27.34
CA SER A 398 1.18 11.32 -27.45
C SER A 398 1.80 11.81 -26.16
N THR A 399 2.72 12.76 -26.26
CA THR A 399 3.04 13.56 -25.09
C THR A 399 1.76 14.19 -24.66
N MET A 400 1.33 13.79 -23.48
CA MET A 400 0.33 14.59 -22.84
C MET A 400 1.08 15.80 -22.35
N SER A 401 0.54 16.95 -22.75
CA SER A 401 1.07 18.19 -22.24
C SER A 401 1.07 18.08 -20.72
N SER A 402 2.24 17.93 -20.12
CA SER A 402 2.34 17.94 -18.67
C SER A 402 2.21 19.39 -18.25
N PRO A 403 1.36 19.65 -17.29
CA PRO A 403 1.25 20.97 -16.71
C PRO A 403 2.57 21.51 -16.15
N ASN A 404 3.54 20.66 -15.78
CA ASN A 404 4.86 21.07 -15.31
C ASN A 404 5.99 20.13 -15.74
N TRP A 405 7.23 20.49 -15.39
CA TRP A 405 8.46 19.83 -15.86
C TRP A 405 9.15 19.02 -14.76
N GLN A 406 8.39 18.39 -13.86
CA GLN A 406 8.95 17.69 -12.71
C GLN A 406 8.99 16.18 -12.88
N THR A 407 10.08 15.55 -12.46
CA THR A 407 10.21 14.08 -12.60
C THR A 407 9.08 13.36 -11.86
N LEU A 408 8.32 12.54 -12.58
CA LEU A 408 7.27 11.69 -12.05
C LEU A 408 7.85 10.31 -11.70
N ASN A 409 7.45 9.76 -10.55
CA ASN A 409 8.00 8.55 -9.95
C ASN A 409 7.04 7.37 -10.02
N SER A 410 5.75 7.62 -9.78
CA SER A 410 4.73 6.58 -9.66
C SER A 410 3.45 6.98 -10.41
N VAL A 411 2.74 5.99 -10.91
CA VAL A 411 1.50 6.14 -11.69
C VAL A 411 0.50 5.06 -11.28
N TRP A 412 -0.73 5.49 -11.06
CA TRP A 412 -1.83 4.61 -10.69
C TRP A 412 -3.14 5.18 -11.24
N GLY A 413 -4.08 4.31 -11.57
CA GLY A 413 -5.43 4.71 -11.94
C GLY A 413 -6.49 3.74 -11.49
N SER A 414 -7.73 4.21 -11.52
CA SER A 414 -8.91 3.39 -11.22
C SER A 414 -9.60 2.88 -12.48
N GLY A 415 -9.25 3.46 -13.64
CA GLY A 415 -9.88 3.28 -14.92
C GLY A 415 -9.26 4.22 -15.97
N PRO A 416 -9.79 4.25 -17.19
CA PRO A 416 -9.07 4.88 -18.30
C PRO A 416 -9.14 6.38 -18.38
N ASN A 417 -10.27 6.86 -17.92
CA ASN A 417 -10.51 8.28 -17.87
C ASN A 417 -10.24 8.81 -16.47
N ASP A 418 -9.50 8.06 -15.65
CA ASP A 418 -9.22 8.44 -14.27
C ASP A 418 -7.87 7.88 -13.79
N VAL A 419 -6.82 8.67 -14.06
CA VAL A 419 -5.44 8.27 -13.83
C VAL A 419 -4.60 9.39 -13.28
N PHE A 420 -3.63 9.01 -12.46
CA PHE A 420 -2.87 9.93 -11.68
C PHE A 420 -1.39 9.62 -11.71
N ALA A 421 -0.63 10.70 -11.66
CA ALA A 421 0.82 10.64 -11.66
C ALA A 421 1.38 11.60 -10.62
N VAL A 422 2.41 11.12 -9.92
CA VAL A 422 3.04 11.87 -8.82
C VAL A 422 4.54 11.99 -9.04
N GLY A 423 5.09 13.15 -8.68
CA GLY A 423 6.50 13.43 -8.85
C GLY A 423 7.05 14.63 -8.10
N LEU A 424 8.29 14.99 -8.45
CA LEU A 424 9.07 16.06 -7.85
C LEU A 424 8.31 17.40 -7.76
N ASP A 425 8.64 18.22 -6.78
CA ASP A 425 8.16 19.60 -6.57
C ASP A 425 6.62 19.71 -6.48
N GLY A 426 6.00 18.75 -5.80
CA GLY A 426 4.57 18.79 -5.48
C GLY A 426 3.67 18.38 -6.63
N THR A 427 4.23 17.67 -7.62
CA THR A 427 3.57 17.47 -8.91
C THR A 427 2.55 16.37 -8.84
N ILE A 428 1.27 16.75 -8.77
CA ILE A 428 0.15 15.87 -9.08
C ILE A 428 -0.46 16.23 -10.39
N LEU A 429 -0.45 15.24 -11.26
CA LEU A 429 -1.12 15.29 -12.51
C LEU A 429 -2.32 14.35 -12.37
N HIS A 430 -3.47 14.79 -12.88
CA HIS A 430 -4.65 13.95 -13.04
C HIS A 430 -5.15 14.02 -14.48
N TYR A 431 -5.44 12.85 -15.03
CA TYR A 431 -6.08 12.66 -16.31
C TYR A 431 -7.53 12.24 -16.15
N ASP A 432 -8.41 13.04 -16.74
CA ASP A 432 -9.86 12.95 -16.64
C ASP A 432 -10.51 12.28 -17.86
N GLY A 433 -9.70 11.64 -18.69
CA GLY A 433 -10.13 11.13 -19.99
C GLY A 433 -10.03 12.14 -21.13
N ASN A 434 -9.59 13.38 -20.92
CA ASN A 434 -9.43 14.37 -22.00
C ASN A 434 -8.05 15.04 -21.97
N ALA A 435 -7.60 15.53 -20.81
CA ALA A 435 -6.31 16.19 -20.67
C ALA A 435 -5.73 16.01 -19.26
N TRP A 436 -4.42 16.19 -19.13
CA TRP A 436 -3.83 16.33 -17.79
C TRP A 436 -4.04 17.73 -17.36
N SER A 437 -4.76 17.83 -16.29
CA SER A 437 -4.60 19.00 -15.48
C SER A 437 -3.47 18.71 -14.50
N GLN A 438 -2.86 19.80 -14.02
CA GLN A 438 -2.31 19.81 -12.68
C GLN A 438 -3.45 20.47 -11.95
N PRO A 439 -4.51 19.69 -11.65
CA PRO A 439 -5.63 20.22 -10.91
C PRO A 439 -5.11 20.84 -9.61
N PHE A 440 -3.91 20.41 -9.21
CA PHE A 440 -3.23 20.87 -8.05
C PHE A 440 -1.71 20.98 -8.21
N HIS A 441 -1.23 22.22 -8.29
CA HIS A 441 0.14 22.51 -7.93
C HIS A 441 0.14 22.85 -6.46
N SER A 442 0.90 22.10 -5.65
CA SER A 442 1.10 22.54 -4.27
C SER A 442 1.70 23.94 -4.30
N GLU A 443 1.24 24.81 -3.41
CA GLU A 443 1.70 26.20 -3.37
C GLU A 443 3.23 26.31 -3.13
N TYR A 444 3.89 25.17 -2.86
CA TYR A 444 5.29 25.02 -2.51
C TYR A 444 6.03 24.11 -3.53
N LEU A 445 6.74 24.75 -4.47
CA LEU A 445 7.61 24.16 -5.53
C LEU A 445 8.77 23.26 -5.00
N ALA A 446 8.73 22.78 -3.76
CA ALA A 446 9.73 21.92 -3.11
C ALA A 446 9.16 20.56 -2.66
N ASP A 447 7.91 20.23 -3.02
CA ASP A 447 7.15 19.15 -2.40
C ASP A 447 7.24 17.80 -3.15
N HIS A 448 8.43 17.25 -3.44
CA HIS A 448 8.53 16.03 -4.27
C HIS A 448 7.63 14.86 -3.80
N LEU A 449 6.72 14.40 -4.64
CA LEU A 449 5.80 13.31 -4.36
C LEU A 449 6.41 11.95 -4.67
N SER A 450 6.09 11.01 -3.78
CA SER A 450 6.76 9.71 -3.68
C SER A 450 5.88 8.59 -4.18
N ASP A 451 4.60 8.58 -3.80
CA ASP A 451 3.71 7.50 -4.20
C ASP A 451 2.25 7.93 -4.34
N ILE A 452 1.49 7.08 -5.04
CA ILE A 452 0.09 7.28 -5.37
C ILE A 452 -0.72 6.00 -5.30
N TRP A 453 -1.90 6.13 -4.71
CA TRP A 453 -2.84 5.04 -4.56
C TRP A 453 -4.28 5.54 -4.56
N GLY A 454 -5.22 4.71 -5.03
CA GLY A 454 -6.63 4.98 -4.89
C GLY A 454 -7.49 3.73 -4.70
N SER A 455 -8.67 3.93 -4.12
CA SER A 455 -9.65 2.86 -3.91
C SER A 455 -10.66 2.75 -5.06
N GLY A 456 -10.72 3.78 -5.90
CA GLY A 456 -11.64 3.91 -7.03
C GLY A 456 -11.58 5.32 -7.64
N PRO A 457 -12.42 5.62 -8.65
CA PRO A 457 -12.23 6.80 -9.49
C PRO A 457 -12.43 8.16 -8.84
N ASN A 458 -13.10 8.17 -7.71
CA ASN A 458 -13.44 9.39 -7.01
C ASN A 458 -12.72 9.47 -5.67
N ASP A 459 -11.68 8.65 -5.47
CA ASP A 459 -11.01 8.56 -4.18
C ASP A 459 -9.54 8.19 -4.32
N VAL A 460 -8.74 9.22 -4.55
CA VAL A 460 -7.33 9.06 -4.92
C VAL A 460 -6.42 9.98 -4.12
N PHE A 461 -5.30 9.40 -3.69
CA PHE A 461 -4.45 9.91 -2.64
C PHE A 461 -3.00 9.91 -3.06
N ALA A 462 -2.33 11.02 -2.78
CA ALA A 462 -0.94 11.24 -3.18
C ALA A 462 -0.19 12.06 -2.14
N VAL A 463 1.08 11.69 -1.96
CA VAL A 463 1.90 12.09 -0.82
C VAL A 463 3.32 12.47 -1.22
N GLY A 464 3.90 13.50 -0.57
CA GLY A 464 5.26 13.96 -0.87
C GLY A 464 5.90 14.95 0.09
N LEU A 465 7.05 15.54 -0.33
CA LEU A 465 7.92 16.38 0.51
C LEU A 465 7.13 17.51 1.20
N ASN A 466 7.62 17.98 2.35
CA ASN A 466 7.06 19.10 3.13
C ASN A 466 5.60 18.93 3.59
N GLY A 467 5.13 17.70 3.70
CA GLY A 467 3.86 17.36 4.33
C GLY A 467 2.74 17.31 3.32
N THR A 468 3.05 17.28 2.03
CA THR A 468 2.06 17.54 0.99
C THR A 468 1.13 16.36 0.81
N ILE A 469 -0.10 16.56 1.31
CA ILE A 469 -1.23 15.66 1.09
C ILE A 469 -2.22 16.29 0.18
N LEU A 470 -2.46 15.51 -0.86
CA LEU A 470 -3.35 15.86 -1.92
C LEU A 470 -4.38 14.74 -1.97
N HIS A 471 -5.65 15.12 -2.07
CA HIS A 471 -6.75 14.18 -2.24
C HIS A 471 -7.64 14.63 -3.38
N TYR A 472 -7.97 13.68 -4.25
CA TYR A 472 -8.96 13.78 -5.29
C TYR A 472 -10.26 13.12 -4.87
N ASP A 473 -11.28 13.93 -4.65
CA ASP A 473 -12.62 13.49 -4.28
C ASP A 473 -13.52 13.16 -5.48
N GLY A 474 -12.91 12.86 -6.63
CA GLY A 474 -13.60 12.73 -7.91
C GLY A 474 -13.93 14.06 -8.60
N SER A 475 -13.58 15.21 -8.00
CA SER A 475 -13.88 16.51 -8.60
C SER A 475 -12.72 17.50 -8.53
N THR A 476 -12.11 17.67 -7.37
CA THR A 476 -10.99 18.60 -7.20
C THR A 476 -9.94 17.96 -6.34
N TRP A 477 -8.71 18.27 -6.69
CA TRP A 477 -7.62 18.11 -5.75
C TRP A 477 -7.62 19.31 -4.87
N ARG A 478 -7.58 19.03 -3.58
CA ARG A 478 -7.15 20.05 -2.65
C ARG A 478 -5.81 19.58 -2.12
N THR A 479 -4.88 20.53 -1.94
CA THR A 479 -4.11 20.50 -0.69
C THR A 479 -5.17 20.53 0.36
N MET A 480 -5.48 19.33 0.73
CA MET A 480 -6.14 19.04 1.94
C MET A 480 -5.26 19.67 2.99
N SER A 481 -5.85 20.53 3.83
CA SER A 481 -5.12 21.29 4.83
C SER A 481 -4.23 20.31 5.53
N SER A 482 -3.00 20.33 5.06
CA SER A 482 -2.05 19.36 5.45
C SER A 482 -1.36 20.07 6.58
N PRO A 483 -1.62 19.65 7.81
CA PRO A 483 -1.05 20.29 8.98
C PRO A 483 0.36 19.70 9.24
N ALA A 484 0.81 18.86 8.30
CA ALA A 484 2.17 18.41 8.13
C ALA A 484 3.00 19.44 7.36
N SER A 485 4.27 19.55 7.79
CA SER A 485 5.27 20.46 7.21
C SER A 485 6.53 19.75 6.72
N GLY A 486 6.51 18.42 6.56
CA GLY A 486 7.67 17.58 6.21
C GLY A 486 7.32 16.35 5.35
N TRP A 487 8.27 15.80 4.59
CA TRP A 487 8.06 14.75 3.57
C TRP A 487 7.23 13.51 3.90
N LEU A 488 6.14 13.31 3.17
CA LEU A 488 5.33 12.10 3.17
C LEU A 488 5.74 11.08 2.10
N SER A 489 5.89 9.84 2.52
CA SER A 489 6.57 8.79 1.77
C SER A 489 5.63 7.77 1.12
N ASP A 490 4.46 7.54 1.71
CA ASP A 490 3.56 6.45 1.31
C ASP A 490 2.09 6.72 1.67
N VAL A 491 1.18 6.02 0.99
CA VAL A 491 -0.25 6.28 0.96
C VAL A 491 -1.08 5.03 0.73
N TRP A 492 -2.18 4.91 1.51
CA TRP A 492 -3.07 3.76 1.44
C TRP A 492 -4.50 4.12 1.85
N GLY A 493 -5.48 3.32 1.43
CA GLY A 493 -6.86 3.45 1.92
C GLY A 493 -7.74 2.23 1.69
N SER A 494 -8.99 2.34 2.13
CA SER A 494 -10.03 1.32 1.94
C SER A 494 -11.42 1.92 2.15
N GLY A 495 -12.37 1.64 1.25
CA GLY A 495 -13.70 2.25 1.33
C GLY A 495 -13.60 3.79 1.25
N PRO A 496 -14.30 4.55 2.11
CA PRO A 496 -14.27 6.01 2.14
C PRO A 496 -13.20 6.63 3.07
N SER A 497 -12.25 5.86 3.60
CA SER A 497 -11.18 6.42 4.46
C SER A 497 -9.75 6.05 4.08
N PHE A 498 -8.87 7.03 4.28
CA PHE A 498 -7.55 7.10 3.64
C PHE A 498 -6.48 7.79 4.47
N PHE A 499 -5.25 7.38 4.21
CA PHE A 499 -4.14 7.54 5.15
C PHE A 499 -2.82 7.77 4.45
N ALA A 500 -2.03 8.67 5.04
CA ALA A 500 -0.80 9.15 4.46
C ALA A 500 0.16 9.62 5.54
N VAL A 501 1.46 9.42 5.30
CA VAL A 501 2.47 9.38 6.37
C VAL A 501 3.81 10.01 5.93
N GLY A 502 4.46 10.79 6.81
CA GLY A 502 5.76 11.45 6.56
C GLY A 502 6.50 12.19 7.68
N GLU A 503 7.53 12.97 7.31
CA GLU A 503 8.43 13.85 8.08
C GLU A 503 7.67 14.90 8.92
N GLY A 504 8.15 15.11 10.15
CA GLY A 504 7.43 15.88 11.17
C GLY A 504 6.30 15.10 11.86
N SER A 505 6.11 13.82 11.48
CA SER A 505 5.33 12.82 12.22
C SER A 505 3.81 12.92 12.13
N ALA A 506 3.31 13.74 11.24
CA ALA A 506 1.87 13.87 11.10
C ALA A 506 1.31 12.63 10.40
N VAL A 507 0.33 11.97 11.04
CA VAL A 507 -0.53 11.03 10.33
C VAL A 507 -1.83 11.72 10.02
N LEU A 508 -2.18 11.59 8.76
CA LEU A 508 -3.25 12.34 8.19
C LEU A 508 -4.31 11.36 7.75
N HIS A 509 -5.55 11.72 8.04
CA HIS A 509 -6.73 10.91 7.79
C HIS A 509 -7.82 11.73 7.10
N TYR A 510 -8.62 11.07 6.27
CA TYR A 510 -9.72 11.66 5.50
C TYR A 510 -10.99 10.77 5.49
N GLY A 511 -12.18 11.35 5.80
CA GLY A 511 -13.52 10.70 5.81
C GLY A 511 -14.71 11.67 6.12
N PRO A 512 -16.00 11.25 6.05
CA PRO A 512 -17.18 12.12 6.30
C PRO A 512 -17.41 12.46 7.79
N SER A 513 -17.95 13.66 8.09
CA SER A 513 -18.24 14.09 9.47
C SER A 513 -19.68 13.75 9.90
N VAL A 514 -19.87 13.26 11.13
CA VAL A 514 -21.17 12.82 11.68
C VAL A 514 -21.41 13.49 13.05
N SER A 515 -22.62 13.97 13.35
CA SER A 515 -23.02 14.49 14.69
C SER A 515 -24.39 13.95 15.15
N ILE A 516 -24.63 13.86 16.47
CA ILE A 516 -25.86 13.32 17.08
C ILE A 516 -26.67 14.41 17.79
N VAL A 517 -27.98 14.45 17.58
CA VAL A 517 -28.87 15.36 18.33
C VAL A 517 -28.94 14.94 19.79
N GLY A 518 -28.51 15.82 20.70
CA GLY A 518 -28.49 15.60 22.14
C GLY A 518 -27.10 15.29 22.71
N ASP A 519 -26.08 15.13 21.87
CA ASP A 519 -24.67 15.15 22.30
C ASP A 519 -24.27 16.61 22.46
N VAL A 520 -24.55 17.12 23.66
CA VAL A 520 -24.43 18.54 24.00
C VAL A 520 -22.98 18.91 24.26
N ASN A 521 -22.14 17.93 24.56
CA ASN A 521 -20.75 18.15 24.89
C ASN A 521 -19.78 17.79 23.73
N GLY A 522 -20.28 17.15 22.67
CA GLY A 522 -19.58 16.86 21.43
C GLY A 522 -18.64 15.65 21.50
N ASP A 523 -18.86 14.73 22.44
CA ASP A 523 -18.00 13.56 22.67
C ASP A 523 -18.39 12.34 21.84
N GLY A 524 -19.37 12.49 20.95
CA GLY A 524 -19.88 11.43 20.09
C GLY A 524 -20.81 10.47 20.81
N MET A 525 -21.20 10.72 22.08
CA MET A 525 -22.18 9.95 22.84
C MET A 525 -23.26 10.86 23.41
N VAL A 526 -24.47 10.34 23.55
CA VAL A 526 -25.51 11.01 24.33
C VAL A 526 -25.65 10.27 25.64
N ASP A 527 -25.06 10.79 26.70
CA ASP A 527 -25.03 10.13 27.99
C ASP A 527 -25.37 11.07 29.16
N MET A 528 -25.06 10.59 30.37
CA MET A 528 -25.47 11.29 31.59
C MET A 528 -24.70 12.60 31.77
N LEU A 529 -23.58 12.77 31.09
CA LEU A 529 -22.82 14.00 31.03
C LEU A 529 -23.54 15.05 30.20
N ASP A 530 -24.21 14.67 29.11
CA ASP A 530 -25.06 15.59 28.35
C ASP A 530 -26.29 15.99 29.15
N LEU A 531 -26.93 15.03 29.83
CA LEU A 531 -28.03 15.34 30.74
C LEU A 531 -27.56 16.21 31.91
N ALA A 532 -26.36 15.98 32.44
CA ALA A 532 -25.80 16.80 33.50
C ALA A 532 -25.44 18.20 33.00
N ALA A 533 -24.96 18.34 31.75
CA ALA A 533 -24.67 19.62 31.13
C ALA A 533 -25.95 20.44 30.94
N VAL A 534 -27.02 19.81 30.48
CA VAL A 534 -28.35 20.45 30.38
C VAL A 534 -28.94 20.75 31.75
N ALA A 535 -28.83 19.82 32.71
CA ALA A 535 -29.32 20.03 34.08
C ALA A 535 -28.53 21.12 34.84
N ALA A 536 -27.23 21.29 34.56
CA ALA A 536 -26.40 22.32 35.17
C ALA A 536 -26.77 23.72 34.67
N ALA A 537 -27.28 23.81 33.44
CA ALA A 537 -27.82 25.02 32.86
C ALA A 537 -29.33 25.20 33.10
N PHE A 538 -29.96 24.32 33.90
CA PHE A 538 -31.41 24.27 34.04
C PHE A 538 -32.01 25.54 34.64
N ASN A 539 -33.12 25.99 34.04
CA ASN A 539 -33.86 27.19 34.37
C ASN A 539 -33.02 28.48 34.25
N THR A 540 -32.03 28.48 33.35
CA THR A 540 -31.28 29.68 32.96
C THR A 540 -31.85 30.30 31.69
N ALA A 541 -31.99 31.62 31.71
CA ALA A 541 -32.44 32.43 30.59
C ALA A 541 -31.72 33.79 30.66
N PRO A 542 -30.80 34.12 29.73
CA PRO A 542 -30.37 33.28 28.62
C PRO A 542 -29.55 32.05 29.07
N PRO A 543 -29.45 31.00 28.24
CA PRO A 543 -28.69 29.81 28.57
C PRO A 543 -27.23 30.14 28.89
N SER A 544 -26.75 29.68 30.04
CA SER A 544 -25.32 29.82 30.38
C SER A 544 -24.43 28.92 29.53
N ASN A 545 -25.00 27.88 28.92
CA ASN A 545 -24.41 27.07 27.88
C ASN A 545 -25.39 27.06 26.68
N PRO A 546 -25.04 27.63 25.51
CA PRO A 546 -25.92 27.65 24.34
C PRO A 546 -26.28 26.25 23.84
N ASP A 547 -25.35 25.30 23.94
CA ASP A 547 -25.55 23.94 23.45
C ASP A 547 -26.50 23.12 24.34
N ALA A 548 -26.71 23.58 25.59
CA ALA A 548 -27.66 22.98 26.53
C ALA A 548 -29.13 23.32 26.23
N ASP A 549 -29.38 24.33 25.41
CA ASP A 549 -30.69 24.66 24.87
C ASP A 549 -30.94 23.83 23.61
N VAL A 550 -31.15 22.52 23.81
CA VAL A 550 -31.18 21.51 22.74
C VAL A 550 -32.34 21.73 21.77
N ASN A 551 -33.45 22.30 22.25
CA ASN A 551 -34.57 22.70 21.39
C ASN A 551 -34.48 24.16 20.87
N GLN A 552 -33.50 24.92 21.36
CA GLN A 552 -33.18 26.31 20.99
C GLN A 552 -34.33 27.31 21.24
N ASP A 553 -35.12 27.11 22.29
CA ASP A 553 -36.24 27.98 22.65
C ASP A 553 -35.84 29.19 23.51
N GLY A 554 -34.56 29.27 23.90
CA GLY A 554 -33.95 30.34 24.66
C GLY A 554 -34.00 30.14 26.18
N ILE A 555 -34.56 29.03 26.66
CA ILE A 555 -34.64 28.71 28.09
C ILE A 555 -34.37 27.22 28.32
N VAL A 556 -33.23 26.90 28.95
CA VAL A 556 -32.91 25.50 29.26
C VAL A 556 -33.86 24.97 30.33
N ASN A 557 -34.67 23.97 29.98
CA ASN A 557 -35.70 23.45 30.86
C ASN A 557 -35.92 21.93 30.71
N ILE A 558 -37.01 21.42 31.30
CA ILE A 558 -37.27 19.97 31.34
C ILE A 558 -37.45 19.35 29.95
N PHE A 559 -37.76 20.16 28.93
CA PHE A 559 -37.91 19.70 27.56
C PHE A 559 -36.56 19.45 26.88
N ASP A 560 -35.54 20.29 27.11
CA ASP A 560 -34.17 20.02 26.65
C ASP A 560 -33.61 18.77 27.30
N LEU A 561 -33.86 18.64 28.60
CA LEU A 561 -33.46 17.47 29.37
C LEU A 561 -34.14 16.19 28.85
N ALA A 562 -35.40 16.29 28.43
CA ALA A 562 -36.14 15.18 27.84
C ALA A 562 -35.62 14.81 26.44
N LEU A 563 -35.17 15.77 25.63
CA LEU A 563 -34.60 15.51 24.31
C LEU A 563 -33.26 14.78 24.40
N VAL A 564 -32.36 15.21 25.29
CA VAL A 564 -31.14 14.46 25.61
C VAL A 564 -31.49 13.07 26.16
N GLY A 565 -32.50 12.99 27.04
CA GLY A 565 -33.00 11.73 27.57
C GLY A 565 -33.57 10.76 26.51
N LEU A 566 -34.10 11.27 25.41
CA LEU A 566 -34.64 10.47 24.31
C LEU A 566 -33.55 9.97 23.37
N SER A 567 -32.51 10.77 23.15
CA SER A 567 -31.32 10.36 22.42
C SER A 567 -30.34 9.57 23.28
N PHE A 568 -30.61 9.42 24.58
CA PHE A 568 -29.72 8.77 25.53
C PHE A 568 -29.29 7.36 25.13
N GLY A 569 -27.98 7.16 25.09
CA GLY A 569 -27.32 5.94 24.66
C GLY A 569 -27.12 5.85 23.15
N GLN A 570 -27.44 6.89 22.37
CA GLN A 570 -26.97 7.01 21.00
C GLN A 570 -25.49 7.39 20.99
N ARG A 571 -24.76 6.87 20.01
CA ARG A 571 -23.33 7.09 19.83
C ARG A 571 -23.03 7.15 18.34
N LEU A 572 -22.08 7.99 17.95
CA LEU A 572 -21.58 8.05 16.58
C LEU A 572 -20.98 6.67 16.25
N PRO A 573 -21.17 6.16 15.02
CA PRO A 573 -20.69 4.83 14.65
C PRO A 573 -19.23 4.59 15.03
#